data_AF-A0A9E2RJ39-F1
#
_entry.id   AF-A0A9E2RJ39-F1
#
_cell.length_a   1.000
_cell.length_b   1.000
_cell.length_c   1.000
_cell.angle_alpha   90.00
_cell.angle_beta   90.00
_cell.angle_gamma   90.00
#
_symmetry.space_group_name_H-M   'P 1'
#
loop_
_entity.id
_entity.type
_entity.pdbx_description
1 polymer ?
#
loop_
_entity_poly.entity_id
_entity_poly.type
_entity_poly.pdbx_seq_one_letter_code
_entity_poly.pdbx_strand_id
1 'polypeptide(L)'
;FLLLSVVEQGSRVAAQDATPVNPPLTSEAVQVLNEEVLDEISLNRKIYFTTLEGTDAIAPAGFYRVVGVDQARLRLIPANGGDALLIQALAMHHREKSVESVALSIPAGEDMHHVVLLLPNGQGLDAVGSYSAVRPRGWNPTPVLLEWIEKALTQKEKPIRKDEKKGGH
;
A
#
# COMPACT_ATOMS: atom_id res chain seq x y z
N PHE A 1 -28.05 -40.77 48.44
CA PHE A 1 -26.85 -41.30 47.77
C PHE A 1 -27.32 -42.13 46.59
N LEU A 2 -27.28 -41.54 45.41
CA LEU A 2 -27.87 -42.07 44.19
C LEU A 2 -26.90 -43.02 43.46
N LEU A 3 -27.49 -43.93 42.70
CA LEU A 3 -26.95 -45.11 42.05
C LEU A 3 -25.92 -44.86 40.92
N LEU A 4 -25.15 -45.94 40.73
CA LEU A 4 -24.20 -46.31 39.68
C LEU A 4 -24.82 -46.44 38.26
N SER A 5 -23.94 -46.21 37.25
CA SER A 5 -23.70 -47.02 36.03
C SER A 5 -24.24 -46.61 34.64
N VAL A 6 -23.26 -46.52 33.71
CA VAL A 6 -23.15 -47.14 32.34
C VAL A 6 -24.09 -46.58 31.24
N VAL A 7 -23.61 -45.88 30.20
CA VAL A 7 -22.78 -46.20 28.99
C VAL A 7 -23.59 -46.61 27.74
N GLU A 8 -23.25 -45.91 26.64
CA GLU A 8 -23.42 -46.16 25.18
C GLU A 8 -24.83 -46.23 24.56
N GLN A 9 -25.17 -45.21 23.76
CA GLN A 9 -24.96 -45.07 22.29
C GLN A 9 -25.94 -45.89 21.43
N GLY A 10 -26.79 -45.16 20.71
CA GLY A 10 -27.78 -45.69 19.77
C GLY A 10 -28.26 -44.57 18.84
N SER A 11 -27.61 -44.48 17.69
CA SER A 11 -27.94 -43.61 16.56
C SER A 11 -29.42 -43.69 16.14
N ARG A 12 -30.01 -42.57 15.70
CA ARG A 12 -30.42 -42.31 14.30
C ARG A 12 -31.48 -41.20 14.19
N VAL A 13 -31.11 -40.20 13.38
CA VAL A 13 -31.90 -39.52 12.35
C VAL A 13 -33.10 -38.68 12.83
N ALA A 14 -32.89 -37.37 12.86
CA ALA A 14 -33.94 -36.38 12.58
C ALA A 14 -33.41 -35.39 11.55
N ALA A 15 -34.29 -35.01 10.65
CA ALA A 15 -34.07 -34.31 9.40
C ALA A 15 -33.40 -32.94 9.54
N GLN A 16 -32.68 -32.54 8.49
CA GLN A 16 -32.75 -31.20 7.91
C GLN A 16 -32.10 -31.25 6.52
N ASP A 17 -32.95 -31.44 5.52
CA ASP A 17 -32.69 -31.08 4.14
C ASP A 17 -32.61 -29.55 4.09
N ALA A 18 -31.38 -29.03 4.13
CA ALA A 18 -31.08 -27.64 3.88
C ALA A 18 -29.96 -27.60 2.84
N THR A 19 -30.35 -27.61 1.58
CA THR A 19 -29.53 -27.10 0.48
C THR A 19 -28.95 -25.74 0.89
N PRO A 20 -27.62 -25.54 0.88
CA PRO A 20 -27.05 -24.20 0.91
C PRO A 20 -27.34 -23.56 -0.45
N VAL A 21 -28.42 -22.77 -0.51
CA VAL A 21 -28.61 -21.75 -1.53
C VAL A 21 -27.48 -20.74 -1.36
N ASN A 22 -26.37 -20.96 -2.06
CA ASN A 22 -25.43 -19.88 -2.36
C ASN A 22 -26.20 -18.86 -3.19
N PRO A 23 -26.42 -17.62 -2.71
CA PRO A 23 -26.84 -16.58 -3.62
C PRO A 23 -25.75 -16.43 -4.69
N PRO A 24 -26.10 -16.30 -5.99
CA PRO A 24 -25.12 -15.91 -6.99
C PRO A 24 -24.52 -14.59 -6.52
N LEU A 25 -23.19 -14.53 -6.42
CA LEU A 25 -22.44 -13.30 -6.20
C LEU A 25 -22.88 -12.29 -7.26
N THR A 26 -23.83 -11.45 -6.92
CA THR A 26 -24.34 -10.38 -7.76
C THR A 26 -23.14 -9.52 -8.12
N SER A 27 -22.89 -9.40 -9.43
CA SER A 27 -21.82 -8.59 -10.03
C SER A 27 -21.97 -7.07 -9.78
N GLU A 28 -22.70 -6.67 -8.73
CA GLU A 28 -22.90 -5.30 -8.28
C GLU A 28 -21.97 -4.92 -7.12
N ALA A 29 -21.25 -5.87 -6.52
CA ALA A 29 -20.18 -5.58 -5.54
C ALA A 29 -18.85 -5.14 -6.19
N VAL A 30 -18.79 -5.03 -7.52
CA VAL A 30 -17.58 -4.59 -8.25
C VAL A 30 -17.66 -3.11 -8.65
N GLN A 31 -18.61 -2.33 -8.11
CA GLN A 31 -18.78 -0.91 -8.45
C GLN A 31 -18.94 0.04 -7.24
N VAL A 32 -18.36 -0.30 -6.09
CA VAL A 32 -18.31 0.63 -4.95
C VAL A 32 -16.86 0.80 -4.53
N LEU A 33 -16.45 2.08 -4.41
CA LEU A 33 -15.16 2.60 -3.95
C LEU A 33 -14.06 2.67 -5.02
N ASN A 34 -14.30 3.49 -6.04
CA ASN A 34 -13.25 4.40 -6.52
C ASN A 34 -13.04 5.51 -5.46
N GLU A 35 -12.84 5.13 -4.19
CA GLU A 35 -12.23 6.01 -3.20
C GLU A 35 -10.88 6.35 -3.79
N GLU A 36 -10.62 7.64 -3.96
CA GLU A 36 -9.31 8.09 -4.36
C GLU A 36 -8.39 7.77 -3.20
N VAL A 37 -7.82 6.55 -3.19
CA VAL A 37 -6.94 6.05 -2.13
C VAL A 37 -5.65 6.85 -2.25
N LEU A 38 -5.64 8.02 -1.63
CA LEU A 38 -4.55 8.98 -1.72
C LEU A 38 -3.27 8.43 -1.10
N ASP A 39 -3.34 7.39 -0.28
CA ASP A 39 -2.20 6.67 0.29
C ASP A 39 -1.68 5.50 -0.59
N GLU A 40 -2.13 5.38 -1.84
CA GLU A 40 -1.61 4.39 -2.82
C GLU A 40 -0.56 5.00 -3.78
N ILE A 41 0.45 4.19 -4.12
CA ILE A 41 1.45 4.49 -5.16
C ILE A 41 1.56 3.34 -6.16
N SER A 42 2.05 3.66 -7.35
CA SER A 42 2.45 2.65 -8.35
C SER A 42 3.96 2.69 -8.55
N LEU A 43 4.62 1.55 -8.43
CA LEU A 43 6.03 1.36 -8.74
C LEU A 43 6.17 0.70 -10.11
N ASN A 44 6.81 1.38 -11.06
CA ASN A 44 6.95 0.89 -12.44
C ASN A 44 8.06 -0.17 -12.61
N ARG A 45 8.97 -0.28 -11.65
CA ARG A 45 10.07 -1.25 -11.63
C ARG A 45 10.41 -1.60 -10.19
N LYS A 46 11.23 -2.64 -10.04
CA LYS A 46 11.76 -3.07 -8.75
C LYS A 46 12.63 -1.97 -8.12
N ILE A 47 12.47 -1.75 -6.82
CA ILE A 47 13.24 -0.81 -6.00
C ILE A 47 13.80 -1.53 -4.78
N TYR A 48 15.05 -1.21 -4.45
CA TYR A 48 15.75 -1.67 -3.26
C TYR A 48 15.72 -0.56 -2.20
N PHE A 49 15.09 -0.83 -1.07
CA PHE A 49 15.03 0.04 0.10
C PHE A 49 15.91 -0.51 1.22
N THR A 50 16.26 0.33 2.18
CA THR A 50 16.85 -0.15 3.45
C THR A 50 15.75 -0.40 4.46
N THR A 51 15.90 -1.42 5.30
CA THR A 51 15.15 -1.53 6.56
C THR A 51 15.83 -0.71 7.66
N LEU A 52 15.20 -0.61 8.83
CA LEU A 52 15.78 0.09 9.99
C LEU A 52 17.03 -0.62 10.53
N GLU A 53 17.12 -1.94 10.30
CA GLU A 53 18.23 -2.81 10.68
C GLU A 53 19.41 -2.71 9.70
N GLY A 54 19.29 -1.91 8.63
CA GLY A 54 20.33 -1.74 7.62
C GLY A 54 20.38 -2.86 6.57
N THR A 55 19.37 -3.73 6.51
CA THR A 55 19.27 -4.78 5.48
C THR A 55 18.47 -4.28 4.28
N ASP A 56 18.53 -5.02 3.16
CA ASP A 56 17.77 -4.67 1.96
C ASP A 56 16.34 -5.21 2.02
N ALA A 57 15.38 -4.33 1.74
CA ALA A 57 13.99 -4.67 1.47
C ALA A 57 13.69 -4.41 -0.02
N ILE A 58 13.21 -5.44 -0.72
CA ILE A 58 13.00 -5.37 -2.17
C ILE A 58 11.51 -5.19 -2.42
N ALA A 59 11.13 -4.07 -3.05
CA ALA A 59 9.79 -3.84 -3.56
C ALA A 59 9.74 -4.14 -5.06
N PRO A 60 9.05 -5.20 -5.51
CA PRO A 60 8.76 -5.41 -6.93
C PRO A 60 7.99 -4.25 -7.58
N ALA A 61 7.89 -4.27 -8.91
CA ALA A 61 6.94 -3.42 -9.61
C ALA A 61 5.50 -3.80 -9.23
N GLY A 62 4.64 -2.82 -9.01
CA GLY A 62 3.27 -3.06 -8.58
C GLY A 62 2.62 -1.86 -7.92
N PHE A 63 1.41 -2.08 -7.40
CA PHE A 63 0.65 -1.09 -6.65
C PHE A 63 0.79 -1.38 -5.16
N TYR A 64 1.00 -0.31 -4.38
CA TYR A 64 1.25 -0.40 -2.95
C TYR A 64 0.46 0.65 -2.20
N ARG A 65 -0.24 0.21 -1.16
CA ARG A 65 -0.71 1.12 -0.13
C ARG A 65 0.44 1.43 0.82
N VAL A 66 0.64 2.70 1.13
CA VAL A 66 1.73 3.20 1.95
C VAL A 66 1.19 3.64 3.31
N VAL A 67 1.68 3.03 4.38
CA VAL A 67 1.24 3.33 5.74
C VAL A 67 2.44 3.72 6.59
N GLY A 68 2.32 4.81 7.34
CA GLY A 68 3.29 5.18 8.37
C GLY A 68 3.13 4.28 9.59
N VAL A 69 4.22 3.63 10.01
CA VAL A 69 4.21 2.81 11.25
C VAL A 69 4.63 3.65 12.44
N ASP A 70 5.64 4.49 12.27
CA ASP A 70 6.13 5.47 13.23
C ASP A 70 6.89 6.57 12.48
N GLN A 71 7.68 7.37 13.21
CA GLN A 71 8.43 8.51 12.66
C GLN A 71 9.63 8.13 11.77
N ALA A 72 9.98 6.85 11.67
CA ALA A 72 11.17 6.38 10.95
C ALA A 72 10.91 5.18 10.03
N ARG A 73 9.65 4.74 9.90
CA ARG A 73 9.29 3.54 9.14
C ARG A 73 8.03 3.71 8.31
N LEU A 74 8.12 3.26 7.06
CA LEU A 74 6.98 3.05 6.17
C LEU A 74 6.71 1.57 5.99
N ARG A 75 5.43 1.23 5.86
CA ARG A 75 4.95 -0.09 5.47
C ARG A 75 4.35 -0.01 4.07
N LEU A 76 4.91 -0.78 3.14
CA LEU A 76 4.36 -0.96 1.80
C LEU A 76 3.52 -2.25 1.78
N ILE A 77 2.22 -2.10 1.56
CA ILE A 77 1.28 -3.22 1.49
C ILE A 77 0.94 -3.47 0.03
N PRO A 78 1.36 -4.59 -0.57
CA PRO A 78 1.10 -4.89 -1.97
C PRO A 78 -0.39 -5.11 -2.25
N ALA A 79 -0.92 -4.46 -3.28
CA ALA A 79 -2.33 -4.58 -3.65
C ALA A 79 -2.71 -5.96 -4.21
N ASN A 80 -1.74 -6.67 -4.82
CA ASN A 80 -1.93 -8.01 -5.37
C ASN A 80 -1.84 -9.13 -4.31
N GLY A 81 -1.75 -8.78 -3.02
CA GLY A 81 -1.49 -9.71 -1.94
C GLY A 81 0.00 -10.06 -1.80
N GLY A 82 0.37 -10.52 -0.62
CA GLY A 82 1.77 -10.82 -0.25
C GLY A 82 2.17 -10.14 1.04
N ASP A 83 3.44 -10.34 1.43
CA ASP A 83 3.97 -9.79 2.66
C ASP A 83 4.23 -8.29 2.53
N ALA A 84 3.83 -7.55 3.57
CA ALA A 84 4.10 -6.13 3.64
C ALA A 84 5.58 -5.87 3.93
N LEU A 85 6.15 -4.89 3.24
CA LEU A 85 7.56 -4.50 3.41
C LEU A 85 7.66 -3.39 4.44
N LEU A 86 8.55 -3.53 5.41
CA LEU A 86 8.92 -2.46 6.35
C LEU A 86 10.22 -1.82 5.88
N ILE A 87 10.17 -0.55 5.55
CA ILE A 87 11.30 0.22 5.01
C ILE A 87 11.60 1.40 5.92
N GLN A 88 12.88 1.74 6.00
CA GLN A 88 13.37 2.92 6.69
C GLN A 88 12.91 4.18 5.94
N ALA A 89 12.43 5.15 6.71
CA ALA A 89 12.03 6.45 6.22
C ALA A 89 12.63 7.55 7.11
N LEU A 90 12.76 8.75 6.53
CA LEU A 90 13.16 9.95 7.23
C LEU A 90 11.92 10.79 7.54
N ALA A 91 11.79 11.24 8.78
CA ALA A 91 10.78 12.22 9.13
C ALA A 91 11.02 13.54 8.40
N MET A 92 9.97 14.09 7.82
CA MET A 92 9.97 15.39 7.16
C MET A 92 8.76 16.21 7.60
N HIS A 93 8.76 17.50 7.26
CA HIS A 93 7.62 18.38 7.44
C HIS A 93 7.19 18.93 6.09
N HIS A 94 5.89 19.09 5.89
CA HIS A 94 5.33 19.73 4.71
C HIS A 94 4.30 20.80 5.11
N ARG A 95 4.09 21.75 4.20
CA ARG A 95 3.08 22.81 4.38
C ARG A 95 1.76 22.50 3.69
N GLU A 96 1.71 21.39 2.93
CA GLU A 96 0.51 20.98 2.21
C GLU A 96 -0.63 20.71 3.18
N LYS A 97 -1.82 21.21 2.84
CA LYS A 97 -3.01 21.03 3.66
C LYS A 97 -3.84 19.90 3.08
N SER A 98 -3.67 18.71 3.63
CA SER A 98 -4.53 17.56 3.33
C SER A 98 -5.33 17.15 4.56
N VAL A 99 -6.56 16.71 4.36
CA VAL A 99 -7.39 16.10 5.41
C VAL A 99 -7.07 14.61 5.60
N GLU A 100 -6.41 14.00 4.61
CA GLU A 100 -6.05 12.58 4.57
C GLU A 100 -4.57 12.38 4.25
N SER A 101 -4.07 11.17 4.44
CA SER A 101 -2.69 10.83 4.09
C SER A 101 -2.52 10.72 2.58
N VAL A 102 -1.44 11.29 2.05
CA VAL A 102 -1.13 11.26 0.61
C VAL A 102 0.22 10.59 0.38
N ALA A 103 0.23 9.47 -0.32
CA ALA A 103 1.44 8.79 -0.73
C ALA A 103 1.89 9.24 -2.13
N LEU A 104 3.19 9.44 -2.33
CA LEU A 104 3.79 9.89 -3.58
C LEU A 104 4.94 8.97 -3.95
N SER A 105 5.03 8.62 -5.22
CA SER A 105 6.14 7.88 -5.82
C SER A 105 6.90 8.86 -6.73
N ILE A 106 8.12 9.20 -6.36
CA ILE A 106 8.90 10.26 -7.01
C ILE A 106 10.23 9.68 -7.49
N PRO A 107 10.43 9.48 -8.81
CA PRO A 107 11.74 9.14 -9.34
C PRO A 107 12.70 10.33 -9.18
N ALA A 108 13.91 10.05 -8.69
CA ALA A 108 14.96 11.05 -8.50
C ALA A 108 16.25 10.61 -9.22
N GLY A 109 16.70 11.39 -10.20
CA GLY A 109 17.85 11.00 -11.01
C GLY A 109 17.68 9.65 -11.73
N GLU A 110 18.79 8.98 -12.04
CA GLU A 110 18.79 7.74 -12.82
C GLU A 110 18.52 6.50 -11.95
N ASP A 111 19.02 6.52 -10.71
CA ASP A 111 19.06 5.35 -9.83
C ASP A 111 18.33 5.53 -8.50
N MET A 112 17.72 6.69 -8.21
CA MET A 112 17.01 6.92 -6.93
C MET A 112 15.49 6.99 -7.11
N HIS A 113 14.79 6.62 -6.05
CA HIS A 113 13.34 6.72 -5.97
C HIS A 113 12.92 7.06 -4.54
N HIS A 114 12.04 8.04 -4.40
CA HIS A 114 11.45 8.42 -3.12
C HIS A 114 10.03 7.90 -3.04
N VAL A 115 9.72 7.23 -1.93
CA VAL A 115 8.36 6.96 -1.51
C VAL A 115 8.05 7.88 -0.35
N VAL A 116 7.16 8.85 -0.58
CA VAL A 116 6.82 9.88 0.39
C VAL A 116 5.40 9.64 0.88
N LEU A 117 5.18 9.72 2.19
CA LEU A 117 3.85 9.77 2.79
C LEU A 117 3.67 11.11 3.49
N LEU A 118 2.72 11.92 3.02
CA LEU A 118 2.29 13.16 3.65
C LEU A 118 1.15 12.87 4.61
N LEU A 119 1.20 13.43 5.81
CA LEU A 119 0.20 13.24 6.87
C LEU A 119 -0.57 14.55 7.09
N PRO A 120 -1.85 14.49 7.50
CA PRO A 120 -2.71 15.68 7.60
C PRO A 120 -2.24 16.73 8.62
N ASN A 121 -1.28 16.40 9.48
CA ASN A 121 -0.71 17.31 10.49
C ASN A 121 0.55 18.06 10.01
N GLY A 122 0.86 18.04 8.71
CA GLY A 122 2.06 18.66 8.17
C GLY A 122 3.35 17.88 8.43
N GLN A 123 3.24 16.63 8.89
CA GLN A 123 4.35 15.70 9.00
C GLN A 123 4.39 14.80 7.77
N GLY A 124 5.56 14.28 7.45
CA GLY A 124 5.68 13.26 6.42
C GLY A 124 6.82 12.31 6.68
N LEU A 125 6.87 11.26 5.87
CA LEU A 125 7.90 10.24 5.88
C LEU A 125 8.43 10.10 4.45
N ASP A 126 9.76 10.14 4.29
CA ASP A 126 10.44 9.97 3.01
C ASP A 126 11.35 8.73 3.07
N ALA A 127 10.98 7.67 2.34
CA ALA A 127 11.82 6.50 2.16
C ALA A 127 12.55 6.58 0.82
N VAL A 128 13.88 6.48 0.89
CA VAL A 128 14.74 6.51 -0.30
C VAL A 128 15.14 5.10 -0.68
N GLY A 129 14.80 4.72 -1.91
CA GLY A 129 15.21 3.48 -2.55
C GLY A 129 16.07 3.73 -3.77
N SER A 130 16.71 2.66 -4.24
CA SER A 130 17.49 2.65 -5.49
C SER A 130 16.95 1.62 -6.48
N TYR A 131 17.09 1.87 -7.78
CA TYR A 131 16.77 0.87 -8.81
C TYR A 131 17.85 -0.21 -8.95
N SER A 132 19.04 0.05 -8.40
CA SER A 132 20.19 -0.84 -8.38
C SER A 132 20.36 -1.46 -7.00
N ALA A 133 20.83 -2.71 -6.95
CA ALA A 133 21.22 -3.35 -5.69
C ALA A 133 22.53 -2.76 -5.12
N VAL A 134 23.26 -1.97 -5.91
CA VAL A 134 24.56 -1.44 -5.55
C VAL A 134 24.41 -0.02 -5.01
N ARG A 135 24.62 0.14 -3.70
CA ARG A 135 24.69 1.46 -3.07
C ARG A 135 26.14 1.96 -3.07
N PRO A 136 26.44 3.17 -3.58
CA PRO A 136 27.74 3.78 -3.38
C PRO A 136 28.07 3.87 -1.88
N ARG A 137 29.34 3.59 -1.55
CA ARG A 137 29.83 3.71 -0.18
C ARG A 137 29.69 5.17 0.27
N GLY A 138 29.08 5.39 1.44
CA GLY A 138 28.76 6.73 1.93
C GLY A 138 27.44 7.31 1.38
N TRP A 139 26.51 6.47 0.93
CA TRP A 139 25.15 6.89 0.58
C TRP A 139 24.51 7.65 1.75
N ASN A 140 24.38 8.97 1.59
CA ASN A 140 23.58 9.80 2.46
C ASN A 140 22.35 10.23 1.65
N PRO A 141 21.15 9.67 1.92
CA PRO A 141 19.97 10.00 1.15
C PRO A 141 19.67 11.49 1.32
N THR A 142 19.68 12.23 0.20
CA THR A 142 19.19 13.61 0.20
C THR A 142 17.69 13.58 0.41
N PRO A 143 17.12 14.34 1.37
CA PRO A 143 15.68 14.46 1.52
C PRO A 143 15.03 14.92 0.22
N VAL A 144 13.81 14.44 -0.05
CA VAL A 144 13.00 14.91 -1.17
C VAL A 144 12.85 16.44 -1.13
N LEU A 145 12.96 17.08 -2.29
CA LEU A 145 12.79 18.52 -2.43
C LEU A 145 11.31 18.89 -2.46
N LEU A 146 10.96 20.05 -1.88
CA LEU A 146 9.58 20.56 -1.86
C LEU A 146 8.98 20.68 -3.26
N GLU A 147 9.75 21.14 -4.24
CA GLU A 147 9.31 21.27 -5.64
C GLU A 147 8.87 19.92 -6.25
N TRP A 148 9.53 18.82 -5.84
CA TRP A 148 9.18 17.49 -6.33
C TRP A 148 7.90 16.97 -5.68
N ILE A 149 7.66 17.32 -4.41
CA ILE A 149 6.41 17.05 -3.72
C ILE A 149 5.26 17.81 -4.40
N GLU A 150 5.40 19.11 -4.62
CA GLU A 150 4.36 19.94 -5.28
C GLU A 150 4.04 19.43 -6.68
N LYS A 151 5.07 19.06 -7.46
CA LYS A 151 4.89 18.47 -8.78
C LYS A 151 4.17 17.13 -8.72
N ALA A 152 4.54 16.26 -7.78
CA ALA A 152 3.92 14.95 -7.62
C ALA A 152 2.47 15.05 -7.14
N LEU A 153 2.18 15.98 -6.22
CA LEU A 153 0.82 16.30 -5.80
C LEU A 153 -0.02 16.80 -6.97
N THR A 154 0.48 17.78 -7.73
CA THR A 154 -0.22 18.28 -8.92
C THR A 154 -0.50 17.18 -9.93
N GLN A 155 0.41 16.22 -10.09
CA GLN A 155 0.20 15.06 -10.96
C GLN A 155 -0.84 14.08 -10.41
N LYS A 156 -0.89 13.89 -9.10
CA LYS A 156 -1.83 13.00 -8.42
C LYS A 156 -3.25 13.58 -8.42
N GLU A 157 -3.39 14.90 -8.23
CA GLU A 157 -4.66 15.61 -8.26
C GLU A 157 -5.20 15.84 -9.67
N LYS A 158 -4.38 15.70 -10.72
CA LYS A 158 -4.84 15.88 -12.10
C LYS A 158 -5.73 14.67 -12.43
N PRO A 159 -7.06 14.85 -12.56
CA PRO A 159 -7.93 13.73 -12.87
C PRO A 159 -7.46 13.14 -14.19
N ILE A 160 -7.34 11.81 -14.23
CA ILE A 160 -7.12 11.04 -15.44
C ILE A 160 -8.28 11.38 -16.37
N ARG A 161 -8.12 12.42 -17.19
CA ARG A 161 -9.02 12.66 -18.32
C ARG A 161 -8.81 11.44 -19.19
N LYS A 162 -9.78 10.52 -19.16
CA LYS A 162 -9.95 9.51 -20.18
C LYS A 162 -9.98 10.28 -21.49
N ASP A 163 -8.85 10.29 -22.21
CA ASP A 163 -8.84 10.79 -23.56
C ASP A 163 -9.82 9.93 -24.34
N GLU A 164 -10.93 10.58 -24.62
CA GLU A 164 -12.04 10.20 -25.43
C GLU A 164 -11.50 9.55 -26.70
N LYS A 165 -11.82 8.26 -26.87
CA LYS A 165 -11.79 7.60 -28.17
C LYS A 165 -12.52 8.51 -29.18
N LYS A 166 -11.78 9.29 -29.96
CA LYS A 166 -12.27 9.75 -31.25
C LYS A 166 -12.22 8.58 -32.21
N GLY A 167 -13.31 7.80 -32.18
CA GLY A 167 -13.81 7.18 -33.39
C GLY A 167 -14.30 8.26 -34.35
N GLY A 168 -14.09 8.04 -35.64
CA GLY A 168 -14.54 8.89 -36.74
C GLY A 168 -13.41 9.09 -37.74
N HIS A 169 -13.54 8.73 -39.01
CA HIS A 169 -14.67 8.23 -39.79
C HIS A 169 -14.08 7.50 -41.01
#